data_AF-A0A246U605-F1
#
_entry.id   AF-A0A246U605-F1
#
_cell.length_a   1.000
_cell.length_b   1.000
_cell.length_c   1.000
_cell.angle_alpha   90.00
_cell.angle_beta   90.00
_cell.angle_gamma   90.00
#
_symmetry.space_group_name_H-M   'P 1'
#
loop_
_entity.id
_entity.type
_entity.pdbx_description
1 polymer ?
#
loop_
_entity_poly.entity_id
_entity_poly.type
_entity_poly.pdbx_seq_one_letter_code
_entity_poly.pdbx_strand_id
1 'polypeptide(L)' 'MVRRRKSLLDDGDARRFAIATVHEETAQLLRIIDEICLRYPPNDDLHFVRYLLRMIVEETKRTMRSDEP' A
#
# COMPACT_ATOMS: atom_id res chain seq x y z
N MET A 1 -31.61 -18.49 -23.74
CA MET A 1 -30.36 -18.60 -22.97
C MET A 1 -29.64 -17.25 -22.97
N VAL A 2 -29.78 -16.47 -21.90
CA VAL A 2 -29.08 -15.18 -21.76
C VAL A 2 -27.68 -15.48 -21.25
N ARG A 3 -26.65 -15.34 -22.10
CA ARG A 3 -25.25 -15.35 -21.67
C ARG A 3 -25.05 -14.20 -20.70
N ARG A 4 -24.97 -14.52 -19.41
CA ARG A 4 -24.52 -13.61 -18.36
C ARG A 4 -23.13 -13.11 -18.77
N ARG A 5 -23.03 -11.84 -19.18
CA ARG A 5 -21.74 -11.18 -19.37
C ARG A 5 -21.08 -11.11 -18.00
N LYS A 6 -20.13 -12.01 -17.75
CA LYS A 6 -19.19 -11.91 -16.64
C LYS A 6 -18.45 -10.59 -16.86
N SER A 7 -18.64 -9.64 -15.95
CA SER A 7 -17.82 -8.41 -15.93
C SER A 7 -16.36 -8.84 -15.80
N LEU A 8 -15.53 -8.46 -16.77
CA LEU A 8 -14.18 -8.97 -17.04
C LEU A 8 -13.08 -8.10 -16.39
N LEU A 9 -13.37 -7.40 -15.30
CA LEU A 9 -12.30 -7.08 -14.36
C LEU A 9 -12.23 -8.30 -13.46
N ASP A 10 -11.24 -9.16 -13.70
CA ASP A 10 -10.99 -10.31 -12.85
C ASP A 10 -10.82 -9.81 -11.41
N ASP A 11 -11.64 -10.30 -10.48
CA ASP A 11 -11.64 -9.80 -9.09
C ASP A 11 -10.24 -9.89 -8.47
N GLY A 12 -9.42 -10.84 -8.92
CA GLY A 12 -8.01 -10.97 -8.59
C GLY A 12 -7.14 -9.82 -9.11
N ASP A 13 -7.32 -9.40 -10.35
CA ASP A 13 -6.58 -8.27 -10.95
C ASP A 13 -6.97 -6.95 -10.29
N ALA A 14 -8.25 -6.75 -9.99
CA ALA A 14 -8.73 -5.56 -9.27
C ALA A 14 -8.14 -5.49 -7.85
N ARG A 15 -8.07 -6.63 -7.14
CA ARG A 15 -7.45 -6.72 -5.82
C ARG A 15 -5.95 -6.43 -5.88
N ARG A 16 -5.23 -7.03 -6.83
CA ARG A 16 -3.79 -6.79 -7.02
C ARG A 16 -3.50 -5.33 -7.34
N PHE A 17 -4.29 -4.72 -8.22
CA PHE A 17 -4.19 -3.30 -8.53
C PHE A 17 -4.37 -2.43 -7.29
N ALA A 18 -5.44 -2.67 -6.51
CA ALA A 18 -5.69 -1.92 -5.28
C ALA A 18 -4.52 -2.04 -4.28
N ILE A 19 -3.98 -3.25 -4.08
CA ILE A 19 -2.83 -3.47 -3.19
C ILE A 19 -1.58 -2.75 -3.71
N ALA A 20 -1.32 -2.81 -5.02
CA ALA A 20 -0.18 -2.12 -5.63
C ALA A 20 -0.29 -0.59 -5.49
N THR A 21 -1.47 -0.02 -5.71
CA THR A 21 -1.71 1.41 -5.50
C THR A 21 -1.50 1.80 -4.04
N VAL A 22 -2.07 1.05 -3.08
CA VAL A 22 -1.86 1.32 -1.65
C VAL A 22 -0.37 1.24 -1.29
N HIS A 23 0.35 0.26 -1.85
CA HIS A 23 1.79 0.12 -1.63
C HIS A 23 2.55 1.36 -2.11
N GLU A 24 2.33 1.78 -3.36
CA GLU A 24 3.03 2.90 -3.99
C GLU A 24 2.77 4.22 -3.25
N GLU A 25 1.50 4.55 -3.01
CA GLU A 25 1.10 5.78 -2.32
C GLU A 25 1.64 5.83 -0.88
N THR A 26 1.56 4.71 -0.15
CA THR A 26 2.08 4.63 1.22
C THR A 26 3.60 4.74 1.24
N ALA A 27 4.30 4.11 0.29
CA ALA A 27 5.75 4.20 0.18
C ALA A 27 6.21 5.63 -0.13
N GLN A 28 5.49 6.35 -0.99
CA GLN A 28 5.77 7.76 -1.26
C GLN A 28 5.55 8.63 -0.02
N LEU A 29 4.43 8.44 0.69
CA LEU A 29 4.16 9.18 1.92
C LEU A 29 5.21 8.89 3.01
N LEU A 30 5.62 7.62 3.16
CA LEU A 30 6.68 7.25 4.10
C LEU A 30 7.99 7.98 3.81
N ARG A 31 8.39 8.12 2.54
CA ARG A 31 9.60 8.87 2.16
C ARG A 31 9.51 10.32 2.61
N ILE A 32 8.38 10.98 2.37
CA ILE A 32 8.15 12.38 2.79
C ILE A 32 8.26 12.50 4.32
N ILE A 33 7.63 11.58 5.06
CA ILE A 33 7.67 11.59 6.53
C ILE A 33 9.08 11.32 7.07
N ASP A 34 9.83 10.40 6.45
CA ASP A 34 11.23 10.15 6.79
C ASP A 34 12.08 11.40 6.57
N GLU A 35 11.88 12.15 5.48
CA GLU A 35 12.58 13.42 5.24
C GLU A 35 12.22 14.50 6.28
N ILE A 36 10.95 14.62 6.67
CA ILE A 36 10.52 15.56 7.71
C ILE A 36 11.16 15.20 9.06
N CYS A 37 11.16 13.92 9.43
CA CYS A 37 11.80 13.41 10.65
C CYS A 37 13.31 13.68 10.69
N LEU A 38 13.97 13.75 9.54
CA LEU A 38 15.40 14.05 9.45
C LEU A 38 15.69 15.55 9.57
N ARG A 39 14.80 16.41 9.07
CA ARG A 39 15.02 17.86 8.99
C ARG A 39 14.56 18.63 10.24
N TYR A 40 13.55 18.11 10.94
CA TYR A 40 12.95 18.77 12.11
C TYR A 40 12.96 17.83 13.30
N PRO A 41 13.06 18.33 14.54
CA PRO A 41 12.91 17.49 15.73
C PRO A 41 11.54 16.79 15.65
N PRO A 42 11.51 15.45 15.51
CA PRO A 42 10.27 14.73 15.33
C PRO A 42 9.45 14.76 16.63
N ASN A 43 8.16 15.07 16.51
CA ASN A 43 7.20 14.85 17.58
C ASN A 43 6.83 13.35 17.64
N ASP A 44 6.43 12.86 18.82
CA ASP A 44 6.02 11.46 19.05
C ASP A 44 4.93 11.01 18.07
N ASP A 45 3.98 11.89 17.75
CA ASP A 45 2.93 11.64 16.74
C ASP A 45 3.52 11.31 15.36
N LEU A 46 4.57 12.03 14.96
CA LEU A 46 5.22 11.83 13.66
C LEU A 46 5.98 10.51 13.62
N HIS A 47 6.59 10.11 14.74
CA HIS A 47 7.20 8.79 14.88
C HIS A 47 6.17 7.66 14.81
N PHE A 48 4.99 7.88 15.42
CA PHE A 48 3.89 6.93 15.34
C PHE A 48 3.35 6.80 13.91
N VAL A 49 3.14 7.91 13.21
CA VAL A 49 2.74 7.90 11.79
C VAL A 49 3.79 7.18 10.93
N ARG A 50 5.07 7.47 11.11
CA ARG A 50 6.17 6.76 10.41
C ARG A 50 6.11 5.25 10.65
N TYR A 51 5.86 4.83 11.89
CA TYR A 51 5.72 3.42 12.24
C TYR A 51 4.55 2.76 11.51
N LEU A 52 3.37 3.38 11.52
CA LEU A 52 2.18 2.85 10.83
C LEU A 52 2.40 2.74 9.32
N LEU A 53 3.01 3.75 8.70
CA LEU A 53 3.31 3.73 7.27
C LEU A 53 4.28 2.61 6.91
N ARG A 54 5.32 2.37 7.73
CA ARG A 54 6.24 1.23 7.54
C ARG A 54 5.51 -0.11 7.63
N MET A 55 4.61 -0.25 8.60
CA MET A 55 3.82 -1.48 8.75
C MET A 55 2.96 -1.76 7.52
N ILE A 56 2.28 -0.75 6.96
CA ILE A 56 1.46 -0.90 5.75
C ILE A 56 2.32 -1.25 4.53
N VAL A 57 3.47 -0.60 4.36
CA VAL A 57 4.43 -0.92 3.28
C VAL A 57 4.91 -2.37 3.36
N GLU A 58 5.23 -2.86 4.56
CA GLU A 58 5.67 -4.25 4.74
C GLU A 58 4.54 -5.25 4.53
N GLU A 59 3.32 -4.93 4.99
CA GLU A 59 2.16 -5.82 4.82
C GLU A 59 1.71 -5.92 3.35
N THR A 60 1.71 -4.80 2.64
CA THR A 60 1.41 -4.78 1.19
C THR A 60 2.45 -5.56 0.39
N LYS A 61 3.76 -5.44 0.70
CA LYS A 61 4.81 -6.27 0.09
C LYS A 61 4.59 -7.77 0.34
N ARG A 62 4.25 -8.15 1.57
CA ARG A 62 3.96 -9.55 1.93
C ARG A 62 2.79 -10.09 1.13
N THR A 63 1.71 -9.32 1.07
CA THR A 63 0.49 -9.69 0.34
C THR A 63 0.76 -9.87 -1.15
N MET A 64 1.53 -8.96 -1.76
CA MET A 64 1.90 -9.06 -3.19
C MET A 64 2.77 -10.29 -3.49
N ARG A 65 3.71 -10.66 -2.59
CA ARG A 65 4.52 -11.88 -2.73
C ARG A 65 3.70 -13.16 -2.60
N SER A 66 2.65 -13.15 -1.77
CA SER A 66 1.76 -14.30 -1.63
C SER A 66 0.81 -14.48 -2.82
N ASP A 67 0.63 -13.44 -3.63
CA ASP A 67 -0.21 -13.45 -4.84
C ASP A 67 0.57 -13.76 -6.13
N GLU A 68 1.91 -13.95 -6.07
CA GLU A 68 2.73 -14.45 -7.19
C GLU A 68 2.49 -15.97 -7.36
N PRO A 69 2.16 -16.45 -8.58
CA PRO A 69 1.91 -17.87 -8.87
C PRO A 69 3.16 -18.75 -8.83
#